data_AF-W4LNV2-F1
#
_entry.id   AF-W4LNV2-F1
#
_cell.length_a   1.000
_cell.length_b   1.000
_cell.length_c   1.000
_cell.angle_alpha   90.00
_cell.angle_beta   90.00
_cell.angle_gamma   90.00
#
_symmetry.space_group_name_H-M   'P 1'
#
loop_
_entity.id
_entity.type
_entity.pdbx_description
1 polymer ?
#
loop_
_entity_poly.entity_id
_entity_poly.type
_entity_poly.pdbx_seq_one_letter_code
_entity_poly.pdbx_strand_id
1 'polypeptide(L)'
;MSKPIDVSRSRSAPLFYGWYILSACFVILFFNSGARIAFSVLFNPMVTELEWNRGTISSAFFLHMTVFALSLIVVGRFYDRHGPKWVIIIATLFLTAGYTLTAWIDQLWQFYLAYGVLAAIGIGGTSVPLVASLMSKWFHKWRGFAISLTLCGNALGQFILVPLLTQFLHYYDWRTAYLAIGGVVLMINLTLAITIIRSDPEAMGLTPFGYDEEETSPEGSSSQTTRDYTLAEALRTRSLWLFLIAMFVCGGGDFLISTHLIPWVTDYGVSMETAGHMLAWYGLLSRAC
;
A
#
# COMPACT_ATOMS: atom_id res chain seq x y z
N MET A 1 -52.58 -1.21 -34.44
CA MET A 1 -51.24 -1.66 -34.85
C MET A 1 -50.28 -1.43 -33.69
N SER A 2 -50.04 -2.47 -32.89
CA SER A 2 -49.08 -2.48 -31.78
C SER A 2 -47.67 -2.63 -32.34
N LYS A 3 -46.74 -1.76 -31.93
CA LYS A 3 -45.31 -1.94 -32.19
C LYS A 3 -44.83 -3.19 -31.42
N PRO A 4 -44.10 -4.13 -32.04
CA PRO A 4 -43.48 -5.22 -31.31
C PRO A 4 -42.38 -4.65 -30.40
N ILE A 5 -42.41 -5.04 -29.13
CA ILE A 5 -41.33 -4.78 -28.18
C ILE A 5 -40.16 -5.66 -28.61
N ASP A 6 -39.09 -5.02 -29.08
CA ASP A 6 -37.83 -5.68 -29.39
C ASP A 6 -37.14 -6.10 -28.09
N VAL A 7 -37.22 -7.39 -27.76
CA VAL A 7 -36.54 -8.01 -26.61
C VAL A 7 -35.17 -8.57 -27.05
N SER A 8 -34.43 -7.85 -27.90
CA SER A 8 -33.10 -8.28 -28.31
C SER A 8 -31.98 -7.62 -27.49
N ARG A 9 -31.39 -8.47 -26.64
CA ARG A 9 -30.04 -8.35 -26.05
C ARG A 9 -29.84 -7.28 -24.98
N SER A 10 -30.19 -7.65 -23.75
CA SER A 10 -29.34 -7.32 -22.58
C SER A 10 -27.98 -8.00 -22.77
N ARG A 11 -27.11 -7.42 -23.59
CA ARG A 11 -25.67 -7.60 -23.42
C ARG A 11 -25.36 -6.86 -22.12
N SER A 12 -24.98 -7.58 -21.07
CA SER A 12 -24.43 -6.98 -19.86
C SER A 12 -23.45 -5.89 -20.28
N ALA A 13 -23.77 -4.64 -19.98
CA ALA A 13 -22.88 -3.53 -20.27
C ALA A 13 -21.50 -3.90 -19.70
N PRO A 14 -20.40 -3.72 -20.45
CA PRO A 14 -19.08 -4.03 -19.93
C PRO A 14 -18.90 -3.29 -18.59
N LEU A 15 -18.50 -4.03 -17.55
CA LEU A 15 -18.21 -3.46 -16.22
C LEU A 15 -17.26 -2.27 -16.40
N PHE A 16 -17.59 -1.15 -15.76
CA PHE A 16 -16.75 0.06 -15.80
C PHE A 16 -15.31 -0.28 -15.43
N TYR A 17 -14.35 0.14 -16.27
CA TYR A 17 -12.95 -0.31 -16.14
C TYR A 17 -12.33 0.04 -14.79
N GLY A 18 -12.80 1.10 -14.12
CA GLY A 18 -12.35 1.48 -12.78
C GLY A 18 -12.50 0.38 -11.74
N TRP A 19 -13.45 -0.56 -11.89
CA TRP A 19 -13.56 -1.72 -11.00
C TRP A 19 -12.39 -2.70 -11.16
N TYR A 20 -11.85 -2.88 -12.36
CA TYR A 20 -10.65 -3.69 -12.57
C TYR A 20 -9.42 -3.03 -11.92
N ILE A 21 -9.31 -1.70 -12.04
CA ILE A 21 -8.21 -0.95 -11.39
C ILE A 21 -8.35 -1.04 -9.87
N LEU A 22 -9.56 -0.90 -9.34
CA LEU A 22 -9.84 -1.09 -7.91
C LEU A 22 -9.38 -2.48 -7.45
N SER A 23 -9.78 -3.55 -8.16
CA SER A 23 -9.35 -4.91 -7.84
C SER A 23 -7.83 -5.09 -7.93
N ALA A 24 -7.19 -4.53 -8.95
CA ALA A 24 -5.73 -4.58 -9.07
C ALA A 24 -5.05 -3.86 -7.90
N CYS A 25 -5.50 -2.65 -7.56
CA CYS A 25 -4.96 -1.90 -6.43
C CYS A 25 -5.22 -2.60 -5.08
N PHE A 26 -6.37 -3.24 -4.90
CA PHE A 26 -6.66 -4.06 -3.73
C PHE A 26 -5.65 -5.19 -3.58
N VAL A 27 -5.38 -5.92 -4.66
CA VAL A 27 -4.41 -7.03 -4.66
C VAL A 27 -2.99 -6.53 -4.40
N ILE A 28 -2.60 -5.42 -5.04
CA ILE A 28 -1.30 -4.77 -4.80
C ILE A 28 -1.16 -4.40 -3.31
N LEU A 29 -2.16 -3.76 -2.71
CA LEU A 29 -2.13 -3.41 -1.29
C LEU A 29 -2.12 -4.64 -0.39
N PHE A 30 -2.84 -5.71 -0.75
CA PHE A 30 -2.87 -6.98 -0.02
C PHE A 30 -1.48 -7.61 0.10
N PHE A 31 -0.76 -7.77 -1.01
CA PHE A 31 0.56 -8.38 -0.97
C PHE A 31 1.62 -7.45 -0.36
N ASN A 32 1.59 -6.16 -0.68
CA ASN A 32 2.55 -5.20 -0.12
C ASN A 32 2.39 -5.01 1.39
N SER A 33 1.16 -5.08 1.92
CA SER A 33 0.94 -4.93 3.37
C SER A 33 1.48 -6.12 4.15
N GLY A 34 1.27 -7.34 3.66
CA GLY A 34 1.85 -8.56 4.25
C GLY A 34 3.38 -8.55 4.16
N ALA A 35 3.94 -8.15 3.01
CA ALA A 35 5.38 -8.01 2.83
C ALA A 35 6.00 -6.99 3.81
N ARG A 36 5.30 -5.88 4.09
CA ARG A 36 5.75 -4.90 5.09
C ARG A 36 5.76 -5.46 6.50
N ILE A 37 4.68 -6.16 6.91
CA ILE A 37 4.60 -6.76 8.26
C ILE A 37 5.53 -7.97 8.42
N ALA A 38 5.96 -8.60 7.32
CA ALA A 38 6.91 -9.70 7.35
C ALA A 38 8.14 -9.39 8.22
N PHE A 39 8.60 -8.14 8.24
CA PHE A 39 9.69 -7.70 9.12
C PHE A 39 9.46 -8.06 10.60
N SER A 40 8.26 -7.83 11.15
CA SER A 40 7.96 -8.13 12.56
C SER A 40 8.07 -9.63 12.87
N VAL A 41 7.70 -10.49 11.91
CA VAL A 41 7.78 -11.95 12.05
C VAL A 41 9.22 -12.45 11.87
N LEU A 42 9.95 -11.86 10.92
CA LEU A 42 11.31 -12.23 10.56
C LEU A 42 12.36 -11.63 11.52
N PHE A 43 11.96 -10.69 12.38
CA PHE A 43 12.84 -9.97 13.31
C PHE A 43 13.64 -10.89 14.22
N ASN A 44 12.97 -11.77 14.97
CA ASN A 44 13.62 -12.66 15.93
C ASN A 44 14.57 -13.68 15.25
N PRO A 45 14.18 -14.36 14.15
CA PRO A 45 15.10 -15.20 13.38
C PRO A 45 16.39 -14.47 12.95
N MET A 46 16.29 -13.22 12.48
CA MET A 46 17.45 -12.43 12.08
C MET A 46 18.36 -12.08 13.26
N VAL A 47 17.80 -11.72 14.42
CA VAL A 47 18.57 -11.47 15.66
C VAL A 47 19.38 -12.71 16.04
N THR A 48 18.75 -13.89 15.97
CA THR A 48 19.36 -15.15 16.39
C THR A 48 20.45 -15.62 15.43
N GLU A 49 20.23 -15.53 14.11
CA GLU A 49 21.21 -16.01 13.11
C GLU A 49 22.38 -15.05 12.92
N LEU A 50 22.12 -13.75 12.83
CA LEU A 50 23.16 -12.74 12.54
C LEU A 50 23.87 -12.26 13.82
N GLU A 51 23.38 -12.69 14.98
CA GLU A 51 23.85 -12.28 16.31
C GLU A 51 23.85 -10.74 16.51
N TRP A 52 23.02 -10.02 15.75
CA TRP A 52 22.88 -8.58 15.87
C TRP A 52 21.95 -8.23 17.02
N ASN A 53 22.30 -7.19 17.77
CA ASN A 53 21.41 -6.67 18.80
C ASN A 53 20.10 -6.13 18.18
N ARG A 54 18.98 -6.35 18.87
CA ARG A 54 17.64 -5.85 18.53
C ARG A 54 17.65 -4.35 18.18
N GLY A 55 18.34 -3.52 18.96
CA GLY A 55 18.42 -2.07 18.72
C GLY A 55 18.99 -1.72 17.33
N THR A 56 19.96 -2.50 16.87
CA THR A 56 20.57 -2.35 15.56
C THR A 56 19.59 -2.69 14.44
N ILE A 57 18.88 -3.81 14.52
CA ILE A 57 17.87 -4.20 13.52
C ILE A 57 16.69 -3.19 13.53
N SER A 58 16.25 -2.75 14.72
CA SER A 58 15.21 -1.72 14.83
C SER A 58 15.62 -0.39 14.21
N SER A 59 16.89 0.00 14.30
CA SER A 59 17.38 1.21 13.63
C SER A 59 17.31 1.11 12.09
N ALA A 60 17.45 -0.09 11.52
CA ALA A 60 17.32 -0.29 10.08
C ALA A 60 15.87 -0.14 9.62
N PHE A 61 14.93 -0.56 10.45
CA PHE A 61 13.50 -0.32 10.23
C PHE A 61 13.13 1.16 10.42
N PHE A 62 13.73 1.85 11.38
CA PHE A 62 13.56 3.30 11.52
C PHE A 62 14.07 4.05 10.28
N LEU A 63 15.24 3.66 9.76
CA LEU A 63 15.75 4.15 8.48
C LEU A 63 14.77 3.86 7.35
N HIS A 64 14.25 2.64 7.27
CA HIS A 64 13.23 2.24 6.29
C HIS A 64 12.04 3.20 6.30
N MET A 65 11.46 3.47 7.47
CA MET A 65 10.29 4.35 7.56
C MET A 65 10.61 5.81 7.22
N THR A 66 11.81 6.27 7.58
CA THR A 66 12.30 7.60 7.22
C THR A 66 12.45 7.75 5.71
N VAL A 67 13.12 6.78 5.06
CA VAL A 67 13.32 6.77 3.62
C VAL A 67 11.98 6.62 2.89
N PHE A 68 11.09 5.76 3.38
CA PHE A 68 9.73 5.62 2.85
C PHE A 68 9.01 6.98 2.85
N ALA A 69 8.97 7.67 3.99
CA ALA A 69 8.30 8.96 4.12
C ALA A 69 8.90 10.03 3.18
N LEU A 70 10.23 10.11 3.09
CA LEU A 70 10.92 11.04 2.20
C LEU A 70 10.68 10.69 0.72
N SER A 71 10.65 9.40 0.39
CA SER A 71 10.44 8.93 -0.98
C SER A 71 9.08 9.35 -1.53
N LEU A 72 8.04 9.48 -0.69
CA LEU A 72 6.70 9.89 -1.13
C LEU A 72 6.69 11.24 -1.86
N ILE A 73 7.58 12.17 -1.49
CA ILE A 73 7.69 13.48 -2.17
C ILE A 73 8.17 13.29 -3.61
N VAL A 74 9.23 12.51 -3.80
CA VAL A 74 9.84 12.27 -5.12
C VAL A 74 8.92 11.41 -5.98
N VAL A 75 8.40 10.35 -5.39
CA VAL A 75 7.51 9.39 -6.03
C VAL A 75 6.19 10.05 -6.42
N GLY A 76 5.62 10.92 -5.58
CA GLY A 76 4.42 11.70 -5.91
C GLY A 76 4.63 12.60 -7.12
N ARG A 77 5.74 13.35 -7.18
CA ARG A 77 6.09 14.16 -8.37
C ARG A 77 6.30 13.31 -9.62
N PHE A 78 6.88 12.12 -9.46
CA PHE A 78 7.06 11.19 -10.56
C PHE A 78 5.73 10.62 -11.04
N TYR A 79 4.81 10.34 -10.10
CA TYR A 79 3.45 9.90 -10.35
C TYR A 79 2.65 10.92 -11.14
N ASP A 80 2.72 12.20 -10.77
CA ASP A 80 2.01 13.25 -11.50
C ASP A 80 2.50 13.41 -12.94
N ARG A 81 3.79 13.13 -13.20
CA ARG A 81 4.42 13.31 -14.51
C ARG A 81 4.33 12.10 -15.44
N HIS A 82 4.49 10.90 -14.90
CA HIS A 82 4.61 9.66 -15.69
C HIS A 82 3.43 8.70 -15.48
N GLY A 83 2.55 9.02 -14.53
CA GLY A 83 1.37 8.25 -14.20
C GLY A 83 1.64 7.04 -13.28
N PRO A 84 0.57 6.43 -12.74
CA PRO A 84 0.61 5.32 -11.81
C PRO A 84 1.35 4.08 -12.33
N LYS A 85 1.22 3.77 -13.63
CA LYS A 85 1.78 2.54 -14.21
C LYS A 85 3.30 2.46 -14.03
N TRP A 86 4.02 3.51 -14.43
CA TRP A 86 5.47 3.53 -14.36
C TRP A 86 5.98 3.61 -12.92
N VAL A 87 5.25 4.33 -12.06
CA VAL A 87 5.55 4.40 -10.64
C VAL A 87 5.49 3.01 -10.01
N ILE A 88 4.40 2.26 -10.22
CA ILE A 88 4.22 0.93 -9.64
C ILE A 88 5.28 -0.04 -10.16
N ILE A 89 5.62 0.01 -11.46
CA ILE A 89 6.67 -0.85 -12.04
C ILE A 89 8.02 -0.57 -11.38
N ILE A 90 8.48 0.68 -11.40
CA ILE A 90 9.79 1.05 -10.85
C ILE A 90 9.85 0.75 -9.35
N ALA A 91 8.81 1.12 -8.62
CA ALA A 91 8.69 0.87 -7.19
C ALA A 91 8.72 -0.62 -6.87
N THR A 92 8.03 -1.46 -7.65
CA THR A 92 8.08 -2.92 -7.50
C THR A 92 9.49 -3.46 -7.74
N LEU A 93 10.21 -2.94 -8.73
CA LEU A 93 11.60 -3.35 -8.97
C LEU A 93 12.52 -3.01 -7.78
N PHE A 94 12.39 -1.80 -7.22
CA PHE A 94 13.14 -1.42 -6.02
C PHE A 94 12.76 -2.27 -4.81
N LEU A 95 11.46 -2.55 -4.63
CA LEU A 95 10.97 -3.37 -3.53
C LEU A 95 11.48 -4.81 -3.60
N THR A 96 11.34 -5.43 -4.76
CA THR A 96 11.85 -6.78 -5.01
C THR A 96 13.36 -6.83 -4.88
N ALA A 97 14.09 -5.88 -5.47
CA ALA A 97 15.54 -5.84 -5.32
C ALA A 97 15.94 -5.70 -3.84
N GLY A 98 15.28 -4.84 -3.08
CA GLY A 98 15.54 -4.66 -1.65
C GLY A 98 15.29 -5.94 -0.85
N TYR A 99 14.16 -6.61 -1.03
CA TYR A 99 13.87 -7.88 -0.34
C TYR A 99 14.76 -9.02 -0.80
N THR A 100 14.98 -9.17 -2.10
CA THR A 100 15.88 -10.20 -2.61
C THR A 100 17.28 -9.99 -2.06
N LEU A 101 17.83 -8.78 -2.09
CA LEU A 101 19.15 -8.48 -1.50
C LEU A 101 19.17 -8.71 0.02
N THR A 102 18.07 -8.44 0.73
CA THR A 102 17.94 -8.71 2.16
C THR A 102 18.15 -10.19 2.49
N ALA A 103 17.77 -11.11 1.60
CA ALA A 103 18.01 -12.54 1.81
C ALA A 103 19.49 -12.95 1.77
N TRP A 104 20.37 -12.13 1.20
CA TRP A 104 21.81 -12.41 1.03
C TRP A 104 22.70 -11.52 1.90
N ILE A 105 22.14 -10.89 2.94
CA ILE A 105 22.93 -10.03 3.83
C ILE A 105 23.73 -10.87 4.82
N ASP A 106 24.95 -10.44 5.07
CA ASP A 106 25.81 -10.93 6.16
C ASP A 106 26.38 -9.77 6.99
N GLN A 107 26.25 -8.53 6.48
CA GLN A 107 26.79 -7.34 7.10
C GLN A 107 25.68 -6.30 7.34
N LEU A 108 25.78 -5.58 8.45
CA LEU A 108 24.76 -4.62 8.85
C LEU A 108 24.52 -3.51 7.82
N TRP A 109 25.58 -3.01 7.19
CA TRP A 109 25.45 -1.97 6.16
C TRP A 109 24.66 -2.44 4.93
N GLN A 110 24.75 -3.74 4.59
CA GLN A 110 23.98 -4.32 3.51
C GLN A 110 22.49 -4.31 3.87
N PHE A 111 22.16 -4.55 5.14
CA PHE A 111 20.78 -4.50 5.61
C PHE A 111 20.21 -3.08 5.56
N TYR A 112 20.97 -2.07 6.01
CA TYR A 112 20.56 -0.68 5.88
C TYR A 112 20.31 -0.27 4.42
N LEU A 113 21.14 -0.73 3.49
CA LEU A 113 20.98 -0.41 2.07
C LEU A 113 19.81 -1.18 1.44
N ALA A 114 19.79 -2.51 1.58
CA ALA A 114 18.81 -3.39 0.94
C ALA A 114 17.40 -3.19 1.51
N TYR A 115 17.27 -3.34 2.83
CA TYR A 115 15.99 -3.19 3.50
C TYR A 115 15.68 -1.73 3.82
N GLY A 116 16.63 -1.01 4.43
CA GLY A 116 16.40 0.36 4.89
C GLY A 116 16.24 1.41 3.78
N VAL A 117 16.84 1.21 2.61
CA VAL A 117 16.78 2.19 1.51
C VAL A 117 16.03 1.65 0.31
N LEU A 118 16.50 0.56 -0.31
CA LEU A 118 15.93 0.07 -1.56
C LEU A 118 14.47 -0.40 -1.39
N ALA A 119 14.20 -1.27 -0.41
CA ALA A 119 12.84 -1.72 -0.15
C ALA A 119 11.92 -0.57 0.28
N ALA A 120 12.44 0.40 1.05
CA ALA A 120 11.67 1.57 1.49
C ALA A 120 11.21 2.48 0.34
N ILE A 121 12.11 2.76 -0.62
CA ILE A 121 11.77 3.50 -1.84
C ILE A 121 10.69 2.76 -2.64
N GLY A 122 10.81 1.42 -2.72
CA GLY A 122 9.84 0.58 -3.40
C GLY A 122 8.44 0.63 -2.78
N ILE A 123 8.33 0.54 -1.45
CA ILE A 123 7.02 0.67 -0.76
C ILE A 123 6.40 2.05 -0.98
N GLY A 124 7.21 3.09 -1.15
CA GLY A 124 6.75 4.45 -1.47
C GLY A 124 5.81 4.50 -2.67
N GLY A 125 6.14 3.80 -3.76
CA GLY A 125 5.40 3.84 -5.02
C GLY A 125 4.16 2.95 -5.10
N THR A 126 3.97 2.03 -4.16
CA THR A 126 2.77 1.21 -4.03
C THR A 126 1.98 1.54 -2.76
N SER A 127 2.15 2.77 -2.27
CA SER A 127 1.60 3.22 -1.00
C SER A 127 0.12 3.63 -1.10
N VAL A 128 -0.56 3.57 0.05
CA VAL A 128 -1.98 3.93 0.19
C VAL A 128 -2.32 5.31 -0.39
N PRO A 129 -1.53 6.39 -0.18
CA PRO A 129 -1.84 7.71 -0.75
C PRO A 129 -1.88 7.72 -2.29
N LEU A 130 -0.96 7.01 -2.95
CA LEU A 130 -0.91 6.96 -4.42
C LEU A 130 -2.08 6.17 -4.99
N VAL A 131 -2.44 5.06 -4.34
CA VAL A 131 -3.61 4.26 -4.70
C VAL A 131 -4.89 5.07 -4.51
N ALA A 132 -5.02 5.82 -3.41
CA ALA A 132 -6.17 6.69 -3.17
C ALA A 132 -6.28 7.83 -4.20
N SER A 133 -5.14 8.40 -4.61
CA SER A 133 -5.07 9.37 -5.71
C SER A 133 -5.58 8.75 -7.02
N LEU A 134 -5.17 7.53 -7.34
CA LEU A 134 -5.68 6.81 -8.52
C LEU A 134 -7.19 6.59 -8.43
N MET A 135 -7.70 6.10 -7.30
CA MET A 135 -9.15 5.87 -7.13
C MET A 135 -9.96 7.16 -7.27
N SER A 136 -9.43 8.29 -6.80
CA SER A 136 -10.08 9.59 -6.90
C SER A 136 -10.24 10.06 -8.36
N LYS A 137 -9.37 9.61 -9.27
CA LYS A 137 -9.49 9.90 -10.71
C LYS A 137 -10.54 9.04 -11.41
N TRP A 138 -10.73 7.80 -10.96
CA TRP A 138 -11.61 6.83 -11.61
C TRP A 138 -13.05 6.88 -11.11
N PHE A 139 -13.27 7.33 -9.88
CA PHE A 139 -14.59 7.37 -9.24
C PHE A 139 -14.90 8.78 -8.72
N HIS A 140 -15.95 9.41 -9.24
CA HIS A 140 -16.42 10.72 -8.77
C HIS A 140 -17.46 10.55 -7.65
N LYS A 141 -18.61 9.94 -7.97
CA LYS A 141 -19.74 9.76 -7.05
C LYS A 141 -19.43 8.85 -5.86
N TRP A 142 -18.68 7.78 -6.08
CA TRP A 142 -18.38 6.73 -5.08
C TRP A 142 -16.91 6.73 -4.65
N ARG A 143 -16.23 7.89 -4.73
CA ARG A 143 -14.80 8.02 -4.42
C ARG A 143 -14.41 7.43 -3.07
N GLY A 144 -15.17 7.75 -2.02
CA GLY A 144 -14.89 7.31 -0.65
C GLY A 144 -15.01 5.79 -0.53
N PHE A 145 -16.09 5.22 -1.07
CA PHE A 145 -16.31 3.78 -1.09
C PHE A 145 -15.22 3.04 -1.87
N ALA A 146 -14.85 3.54 -3.06
CA ALA A 146 -13.79 2.94 -3.88
C ALA A 146 -12.44 2.94 -3.16
N ILE A 147 -12.08 4.06 -2.51
CA ILE A 147 -10.87 4.17 -1.71
C ILE A 147 -10.92 3.16 -0.55
N SER A 148 -11.96 3.19 0.29
CA SER A 148 -12.10 2.29 1.44
C SER A 148 -12.04 0.82 1.04
N LEU A 149 -12.78 0.43 -0.01
CA LEU A 149 -12.78 -0.94 -0.50
C LEU A 149 -11.39 -1.38 -0.97
N THR A 150 -10.63 -0.49 -1.62
CA THR A 150 -9.25 -0.76 -2.01
C THR A 150 -8.35 -0.93 -0.78
N LEU A 151 -8.51 -0.07 0.23
CA LEU A 151 -7.73 -0.11 1.47
C LEU A 151 -8.00 -1.36 2.30
N CYS A 152 -9.18 -1.98 2.21
CA CYS A 152 -9.46 -3.28 2.83
C CYS A 152 -8.43 -4.35 2.43
N GLY A 153 -7.86 -4.26 1.22
CA GLY A 153 -6.79 -5.15 0.77
C GLY A 153 -5.60 -5.12 1.72
N ASN A 154 -5.21 -3.93 2.20
CA ASN A 154 -4.12 -3.78 3.14
C ASN A 154 -4.41 -4.52 4.47
N ALA A 155 -5.59 -4.38 5.05
CA ALA A 155 -5.96 -5.04 6.30
C ALA A 155 -6.04 -6.57 6.16
N LEU A 156 -6.70 -7.05 5.10
CA LEU A 156 -6.82 -8.47 4.79
C LEU A 156 -5.45 -9.11 4.51
N GLY A 157 -4.56 -8.39 3.82
CA GLY A 157 -3.20 -8.85 3.56
C GLY A 157 -2.44 -9.13 4.85
N GLN A 158 -2.56 -8.25 5.84
CA GLN A 158 -1.93 -8.45 7.15
C GLN A 158 -2.57 -9.61 7.91
N PHE A 159 -3.90 -9.68 7.93
CA PHE A 159 -4.62 -10.73 8.63
C PHE A 159 -4.32 -12.14 8.08
N ILE A 160 -4.22 -12.28 6.75
CA ILE A 160 -4.04 -13.57 6.08
C ILE A 160 -2.56 -13.92 5.91
N LEU A 161 -1.71 -12.98 5.47
CA LEU A 161 -0.32 -13.28 5.13
C LEU A 161 0.58 -13.44 6.36
N VAL A 162 0.24 -12.84 7.50
CA VAL A 162 1.05 -12.98 8.73
C VAL A 162 1.05 -14.43 9.25
N PRO A 163 -0.11 -15.08 9.50
CA PRO A 163 -0.12 -16.50 9.89
C PRO A 163 0.52 -17.41 8.84
N LEU A 164 0.29 -17.15 7.56
CA LEU A 164 0.91 -17.92 6.47
C LEU A 164 2.43 -17.82 6.49
N LEU A 165 2.97 -16.63 6.76
CA LEU A 165 4.40 -16.41 6.89
C LEU A 165 4.97 -17.09 8.14
N THR A 166 4.29 -17.00 9.28
CA THR A 166 4.69 -17.72 10.50
C THR A 166 4.72 -19.22 10.26
N GLN A 167 3.71 -19.77 9.57
CA GLN A 167 3.67 -21.17 9.21
C GLN A 167 4.79 -21.56 8.25
N PHE A 168 5.09 -20.70 7.27
CA PHE A 168 6.18 -20.89 6.32
C PHE A 168 7.54 -21.02 7.04
N LEU A 169 7.75 -20.26 8.11
CA LEU A 169 8.99 -20.31 8.92
C LEU A 169 9.18 -21.60 9.73
N HIS A 170 8.18 -22.50 9.79
CA HIS A 170 8.40 -23.84 10.34
C HIS A 170 9.18 -24.75 9.39
N TYR A 171 9.16 -24.46 8.08
CA TYR A 171 9.78 -25.29 7.05
C TYR A 171 10.97 -24.62 6.38
N TYR A 172 11.01 -23.29 6.35
CA TYR A 172 12.02 -22.49 5.67
C TYR A 172 12.55 -21.38 6.59
N ASP A 173 13.69 -20.81 6.23
CA ASP A 173 14.31 -19.72 6.98
C ASP A 173 13.80 -18.33 6.53
N TRP A 174 14.26 -17.29 7.23
CA TRP A 174 13.89 -15.91 6.94
C TRP A 174 14.48 -15.40 5.61
N ARG A 175 15.60 -15.98 5.17
CA ARG A 175 16.23 -15.65 3.88
C ARG A 175 15.34 -16.09 2.73
N THR A 176 14.92 -17.36 2.75
CA THR A 176 13.98 -17.93 1.78
C THR A 176 12.64 -17.19 1.81
N ALA A 177 12.18 -16.78 3.00
CA ALA A 177 10.97 -15.98 3.14
C ALA A 177 11.07 -14.64 2.39
N TYR A 178 12.17 -13.89 2.53
CA TYR A 178 12.36 -12.63 1.77
C TYR A 178 12.47 -12.86 0.25
N LEU A 179 13.09 -13.96 -0.19
CA LEU A 179 13.11 -14.35 -1.61
C LEU A 179 11.71 -14.62 -2.14
N ALA A 180 10.91 -15.40 -1.39
CA ALA A 180 9.53 -15.73 -1.75
C ALA A 180 8.66 -14.47 -1.80
N ILE A 181 8.75 -13.61 -0.78
CA ILE A 181 8.02 -12.33 -0.74
C ILE A 181 8.41 -11.46 -1.94
N GLY A 182 9.71 -11.27 -2.19
CA GLY A 182 10.20 -10.48 -3.32
C GLY A 182 9.70 -11.00 -4.67
N GLY A 183 9.71 -12.31 -4.88
CA GLY A 183 9.24 -12.97 -6.09
C GLY A 183 7.72 -12.86 -6.30
N VAL A 184 6.93 -13.09 -5.24
CA VAL A 184 5.47 -12.97 -5.28
C VAL A 184 5.06 -11.52 -5.58
N VAL A 185 5.66 -10.56 -4.87
CA VAL A 185 5.40 -9.12 -5.07
C VAL A 185 5.79 -8.69 -6.49
N LEU A 186 6.93 -9.15 -7.01
CA LEU A 186 7.35 -8.87 -8.38
C LEU A 186 6.32 -9.38 -9.38
N MET A 187 5.98 -10.66 -9.29
CA MET A 187 5.10 -11.32 -10.24
C MET A 187 3.72 -10.66 -10.28
N ILE A 188 3.14 -10.41 -9.11
CA ILE A 188 1.79 -9.88 -8.99
C ILE A 188 1.75 -8.41 -9.38
N ASN A 189 2.58 -7.55 -8.77
CA ASN A 189 2.53 -6.12 -9.05
C ASN A 189 2.91 -5.82 -10.50
N LEU A 190 3.92 -6.50 -11.06
CA LEU A 190 4.34 -6.27 -12.44
C LEU A 190 3.25 -6.70 -13.44
N THR A 191 2.64 -7.87 -13.22
CA THR A 191 1.54 -8.36 -14.06
C THR A 191 0.37 -7.38 -14.03
N LEU A 192 -0.07 -6.96 -12.85
CA LEU A 192 -1.19 -6.03 -12.69
C LEU A 192 -0.86 -4.64 -13.26
N ALA A 193 0.37 -4.15 -13.06
CA ALA A 193 0.81 -2.86 -13.58
C ALA A 193 0.88 -2.82 -15.11
N ILE A 194 1.29 -3.90 -15.75
CA ILE A 194 1.39 -3.98 -17.22
C ILE A 194 -0.01 -4.14 -17.85
N THR A 195 -0.86 -4.99 -17.26
CA THR A 195 -2.13 -5.42 -17.86
C THR A 195 -3.32 -4.52 -17.52
N ILE A 196 -3.44 -4.06 -16.26
CA ILE A 196 -4.66 -3.42 -15.74
C ILE A 196 -4.44 -1.95 -15.38
N ILE A 197 -3.30 -1.58 -14.78
CA ILE A 197 -3.11 -0.21 -14.31
C ILE A 197 -3.01 0.77 -15.49
N ARG A 198 -3.86 1.80 -15.47
CA ARG A 198 -3.90 2.90 -16.45
C ARG A 198 -4.01 4.25 -15.73
N SER A 199 -3.44 5.29 -16.33
CA SER A 199 -3.29 6.61 -15.72
C SER A 199 -4.61 7.31 -15.50
N ASP A 200 -5.40 7.47 -16.57
CA ASP A 200 -6.58 8.29 -16.57
C ASP A 200 -7.70 7.62 -17.37
N PRO A 201 -8.97 7.74 -16.95
CA PRO A 201 -10.11 7.23 -17.71
C PRO A 201 -10.23 7.95 -19.07
N GLU A 202 -9.88 9.23 -19.14
CA GLU A 202 -9.86 10.04 -20.37
C GLU A 202 -8.91 9.48 -21.43
N ALA A 203 -7.76 8.90 -21.01
CA ALA A 203 -6.82 8.24 -21.92
C ALA A 203 -7.41 6.98 -22.58
N MET A 204 -8.55 6.48 -22.08
CA MET A 204 -9.33 5.40 -22.67
C MET A 204 -10.65 5.88 -23.28
N GLY A 205 -10.87 7.20 -23.37
CA GLY A 205 -12.13 7.78 -23.81
C GLY A 205 -13.30 7.50 -22.86
N LEU A 206 -13.01 7.19 -21.59
CA LEU A 206 -14.00 6.94 -20.54
C LEU A 206 -14.16 8.20 -19.68
N THR A 207 -15.37 8.47 -19.23
CA THR A 207 -15.62 9.43 -18.16
C THR A 207 -15.50 8.74 -16.79
N PRO A 208 -15.08 9.46 -15.73
CA PRO A 208 -15.08 8.90 -14.38
C PRO A 208 -16.46 8.38 -13.97
N PHE A 209 -16.51 7.34 -13.14
CA PHE A 209 -17.78 6.73 -12.74
C PHE A 209 -18.66 7.73 -11.99
N GLY A 210 -19.89 7.92 -12.49
CA GLY A 210 -20.87 8.87 -11.95
C GLY A 210 -20.57 10.32 -12.28
N TYR A 211 -19.90 10.58 -13.41
CA TYR A 211 -19.82 11.90 -14.04
C TYR A 211 -21.02 12.07 -14.99
N ASP A 212 -22.06 12.77 -14.54
CA ASP A 212 -23.21 13.13 -15.37
C ASP A 212 -22.93 14.50 -16.02
N GLU A 213 -22.92 14.59 -17.36
CA GLU A 213 -22.70 15.85 -18.10
C GLU A 213 -23.75 16.93 -17.78
N GLU A 214 -24.89 16.55 -17.18
CA GLU A 214 -25.98 17.46 -16.81
C GLU A 214 -25.72 18.29 -15.53
N GLU A 215 -24.71 17.96 -14.72
CA GLU A 215 -24.37 18.75 -13.51
C GLU A 215 -23.64 20.08 -13.82
N THR A 216 -23.36 20.38 -15.09
CA THR A 216 -22.92 21.72 -15.52
C THR A 216 -24.05 22.52 -16.18
N SER A 217 -25.16 22.70 -15.48
CA SER A 217 -26.05 23.84 -15.72
C SER A 217 -25.74 24.92 -14.66
N PRO A 218 -25.21 26.10 -15.05
CA PRO A 218 -24.75 27.09 -14.09
C PRO A 218 -25.91 27.94 -13.55
N GLU A 219 -26.81 27.34 -12.77
CA GLU A 219 -27.76 28.10 -11.97
C GLU A 219 -27.89 27.48 -10.57
N GLY A 220 -27.15 28.05 -9.62
CA GLY A 220 -27.64 28.14 -8.23
C GLY A 220 -27.07 27.19 -7.18
N SER A 221 -25.99 26.44 -7.41
CA SER A 221 -25.27 25.82 -6.28
C SER A 221 -24.12 26.73 -5.87
N SER A 222 -24.12 27.13 -4.60
CA SER A 222 -22.97 27.78 -3.96
C SER A 222 -21.78 26.83 -4.09
N SER A 223 -20.97 27.01 -5.14
CA SER A 223 -19.68 26.38 -5.26
C SER A 223 -18.90 26.81 -4.02
N GLN A 224 -18.78 25.91 -3.04
CA GLN A 224 -17.61 25.94 -2.19
C GLN A 224 -16.45 25.82 -3.16
N THR A 225 -15.85 26.96 -3.47
CA THR A 225 -14.63 27.04 -4.25
C THR A 225 -13.58 26.34 -3.41
N THR A 226 -13.45 25.02 -3.61
CA THR A 226 -12.26 24.31 -3.19
C THR A 226 -11.13 24.89 -4.04
N ARG A 227 -10.56 25.99 -3.57
CA ARG A 227 -9.40 26.60 -4.17
C ARG A 227 -8.30 25.56 -4.11
N ASP A 228 -7.86 25.09 -5.27
CA ASP A 228 -6.70 24.22 -5.35
C ASP A 228 -5.47 25.01 -4.92
N TYR A 229 -4.84 24.55 -3.83
CA TYR A 229 -3.62 25.16 -3.32
C TYR A 229 -2.41 24.56 -4.04
N THR A 230 -1.49 25.42 -4.44
CA THR A 230 -0.15 24.96 -4.82
C THR A 230 0.57 24.42 -3.59
N LEU A 231 1.57 23.54 -3.78
CA LEU A 231 2.37 22.99 -2.67
C LEU A 231 2.97 24.09 -1.78
N ALA A 232 3.43 25.19 -2.40
CA ALA A 232 4.03 26.32 -1.69
C ALA A 232 2.99 27.08 -0.84
N GLU A 233 1.75 27.21 -1.31
CA GLU A 233 0.68 27.82 -0.53
C GLU A 233 0.21 26.89 0.59
N ALA A 234 0.07 25.59 0.31
CA ALA A 234 -0.32 24.58 1.30
C ALA A 234 0.64 24.55 2.49
N LEU A 235 1.96 24.60 2.24
CA LEU A 235 3.01 24.64 3.28
C LEU A 235 2.91 25.85 4.23
N ARG A 236 2.25 26.92 3.81
CA ARG A 236 2.03 28.12 4.64
C ARG A 236 0.76 28.04 5.49
N THR A 237 -0.08 27.02 5.31
CA THR A 237 -1.33 26.91 6.05
C THR A 237 -1.15 26.21 7.40
N ARG A 238 -1.79 26.75 8.45
CA ARG A 238 -1.78 26.15 9.79
C ARG A 238 -2.47 24.79 9.81
N SER A 239 -3.52 24.62 9.00
CA SER A 239 -4.29 23.38 8.90
C SER A 239 -3.40 22.21 8.44
N LEU A 240 -2.49 22.43 7.50
CA LEU A 240 -1.54 21.40 7.07
C LEU A 240 -0.63 20.97 8.23
N TRP A 241 -0.07 21.90 8.98
CA TRP A 241 0.84 21.58 10.09
C TRP A 241 0.14 20.85 11.24
N LEU A 242 -1.07 21.27 11.60
CA LEU A 242 -1.88 20.56 12.60
C LEU A 242 -2.21 19.14 12.14
N PHE A 243 -2.55 18.95 10.86
CA PHE A 243 -2.77 17.63 10.28
C PHE A 243 -1.51 16.77 10.31
N LEU A 244 -0.35 17.32 9.94
CA LEU A 244 0.93 16.60 9.98
C LEU A 244 1.29 16.14 11.40
N ILE A 245 1.11 16.99 12.41
CA ILE A 245 1.36 16.64 13.82
C ILE A 245 0.41 15.53 14.28
N ALA A 246 -0.88 15.65 13.97
CA ALA A 246 -1.87 14.62 14.32
C ALA A 246 -1.53 13.27 13.67
N MET A 247 -1.17 13.28 12.38
CA MET A 247 -0.75 12.08 11.66
C MET A 247 0.56 11.50 12.19
N PHE A 248 1.50 12.34 12.64
CA PHE A 248 2.74 11.88 13.27
C PHE A 248 2.48 11.17 14.59
N VAL A 249 1.66 11.75 15.48
CA VAL A 249 1.32 11.15 16.78
C VAL A 249 0.55 9.84 16.59
N CYS A 250 -0.46 9.84 15.71
CA CYS A 250 -1.26 8.65 15.42
C CYS A 250 -0.42 7.55 14.75
N GLY A 251 0.32 7.89 13.70
CA GLY A 251 1.15 6.94 12.94
C GLY A 251 2.31 6.38 13.77
N GLY A 252 2.97 7.20 14.59
CA GLY A 252 4.05 6.75 15.46
C GLY A 252 3.59 5.69 16.47
N GLY A 253 2.41 5.86 17.05
CA GLY A 253 1.80 4.87 17.96
C GLY A 253 1.46 3.56 17.27
N ASP A 254 0.81 3.61 16.09
CA ASP A 254 0.47 2.41 15.29
C ASP A 254 1.74 1.60 14.93
N PHE A 255 2.82 2.30 14.62
CA PHE A 255 4.08 1.69 14.22
C PHE A 255 4.82 0.99 15.36
N LEU A 256 4.90 1.62 16.53
CA LEU A 256 5.55 1.01 17.69
C LEU A 256 4.90 -0.31 18.06
N ILE A 257 3.56 -0.33 18.06
CA ILE A 257 2.78 -1.54 18.35
C ILE A 257 3.02 -2.58 17.26
N SER A 258 2.80 -2.25 15.98
CA SER A 258 2.90 -3.25 14.89
C SER A 258 4.29 -3.87 14.71
N THR A 259 5.36 -3.15 15.07
CA THR A 259 6.75 -3.63 14.94
C THR A 259 7.20 -4.44 16.14
N HIS A 260 6.85 -4.01 17.36
CA HIS A 260 7.39 -4.59 18.59
C HIS A 260 6.42 -5.49 19.35
N LEU A 261 5.14 -5.57 18.95
CA LEU A 261 4.14 -6.40 19.63
C LEU A 261 4.58 -7.86 19.71
N ILE A 262 4.94 -8.49 18.58
CA ILE A 262 5.34 -9.91 18.55
C ILE A 262 6.56 -10.14 19.44
N PRO A 263 7.71 -9.45 19.25
CA PRO A 263 8.86 -9.60 20.13
C PRO A 263 8.51 -9.42 21.62
N TRP A 264 7.73 -8.38 21.93
CA TRP A 264 7.38 -8.04 23.31
C TRP A 264 6.56 -9.13 24.00
N VAL A 265 5.51 -9.65 23.37
CA VAL A 265 4.68 -10.70 24.00
C VAL A 265 5.40 -12.04 24.04
N THR A 266 6.26 -12.34 23.06
CA THR A 266 7.09 -13.56 23.10
C THR A 266 8.10 -13.54 24.24
N ASP A 267 8.61 -12.36 24.64
CA ASP A 267 9.51 -12.24 25.79
C ASP A 267 8.81 -12.57 27.12
N TYR A 268 7.48 -12.47 27.19
CA TYR A 268 6.67 -12.89 28.34
C TYR A 268 6.21 -14.36 28.28
N GLY A 269 6.72 -15.14 27.33
CA GLY A 269 6.42 -16.57 27.19
C GLY A 269 5.16 -16.89 26.36
N VAL A 270 4.58 -15.92 25.66
CA VAL A 270 3.49 -16.18 24.70
C VAL A 270 4.06 -16.88 23.46
N SER A 271 3.37 -17.90 22.95
CA SER A 271 3.82 -18.61 21.75
C SER A 271 3.83 -17.70 20.52
N MET A 272 4.76 -17.94 19.58
CA MET A 272 4.88 -17.14 18.35
C MET A 272 3.60 -17.20 17.50
N GLU A 273 2.87 -18.32 17.53
CA GLU A 273 1.57 -18.47 16.89
C GLU A 273 0.52 -17.54 17.50
N THR A 274 0.39 -17.53 18.83
CA THR A 274 -0.56 -16.65 19.53
C THR A 274 -0.20 -15.18 19.33
N ALA A 275 1.08 -14.83 19.38
CA ALA A 275 1.59 -13.50 19.09
C ALA A 275 1.26 -13.07 17.64
N GLY A 276 1.40 -13.98 16.68
CA GLY A 276 1.01 -13.78 15.29
C GLY A 276 -0.49 -13.50 15.14
N HIS A 277 -1.34 -14.26 15.83
CA HIS A 277 -2.79 -14.01 15.84
C HIS A 277 -3.17 -12.66 16.46
N MET A 278 -2.49 -12.23 17.54
CA MET A 278 -2.70 -10.91 18.13
C MET A 278 -2.40 -9.79 17.13
N LEU A 279 -1.27 -9.89 16.40
CA LEU A 279 -0.92 -8.91 15.37
C LEU A 279 -1.89 -8.95 14.18
N ALA A 280 -2.38 -10.14 13.80
CA ALA A 280 -3.40 -10.29 12.75
C ALA A 280 -4.70 -9.57 13.14
N TRP A 281 -5.21 -9.76 14.36
CA TRP A 281 -6.39 -9.05 14.87
C TRP A 281 -6.17 -7.54 14.97
N TYR A 282 -4.99 -7.11 15.43
CA TYR A 282 -4.61 -5.70 15.44
C TYR A 282 -4.69 -5.07 14.04
N GLY A 283 -4.11 -5.74 13.03
CA GLY A 283 -4.14 -5.28 11.64
C GLY A 283 -5.56 -5.19 11.06
N LEU A 284 -6.42 -6.15 11.42
CA LEU A 284 -7.82 -6.15 11.00
C LEU A 284 -8.61 -5.00 11.66
N LEU A 285 -8.52 -4.84 12.98
CA LEU A 285 -9.33 -3.87 13.73
C LEU A 285 -8.86 -2.41 13.55
N SER A 286 -7.55 -2.17 13.49
CA SER A 286 -6.99 -0.81 13.33
C SER A 286 -7.30 -0.16 11.99
N ARG A 287 -7.68 -0.95 10.98
CA ARG A 287 -7.90 -0.50 9.59
C ARG A 287 -9.30 -0.82 9.06
N ALA A 288 -10.21 -1.29 9.92
CA ALA A 288 -11.61 -1.62 9.58
C ALA A 288 -12.60 -0.46 9.83
N CYS A 289 -12.12 0.76 10.11
CA CYS A 289 -12.93 1.98 10.20
C CYS A 289 -12.41 3.03 9.21
#